data_AF-A0A3N9NIY5-F1
#
_entry.id   AF-A0A3N9NIY5-F1
#
_cell.length_a   1.000
_cell.length_b   1.000
_cell.length_c   1.000
_cell.angle_alpha   90.00
_cell.angle_beta   90.00
_cell.angle_gamma   90.00
#
_symmetry.space_group_name_H-M   'P 1'
#
loop_
_entity.id
_entity.type
_entity.pdbx_description
1 polymer ?
#
loop_
_entity_poly.entity_id
_entity_poly.type
_entity_poly.pdbx_seq_one_letter_code
_entity_poly.pdbx_strand_id
1 'polypeptide(L)' 'MELVEKLEKWIKEHPTEAELPAMNVTTGKTYTIKAIFEKLKAEKEGGVAALTDDELEVKEQISKWIKEV' A
#
# COMPACT_ATOMS: atom_id res chain seq x y z
N MET A 1 -6.10 -7.29 -9.29
CA MET A 1 -4.91 -7.09 -10.16
C MET A 1 -4.59 -5.61 -10.39
N GLU A 2 -5.58 -4.70 -10.42
CA GLU A 2 -5.35 -3.26 -10.69
C GLU A 2 -4.69 -2.44 -9.56
N LEU A 3 -4.71 -2.90 -8.31
CA LEU A 3 -4.29 -2.09 -7.16
C LEU A 3 -2.81 -1.66 -7.24
N VAL A 4 -1.92 -2.60 -7.53
CA VAL A 4 -0.46 -2.34 -7.60
C VAL A 4 -0.13 -1.37 -8.72
N GLU A 5 -0.81 -1.49 -9.87
CA GLU A 5 -0.58 -0.61 -11.02
C GLU A 5 -1.14 0.80 -10.79
N LYS A 6 -2.31 0.92 -10.16
CA LYS A 6 -2.88 2.21 -9.75
C LYS A 6 -2.00 2.89 -8.70
N LEU A 7 -1.52 2.15 -7.70
CA LEU A 7 -0.57 2.64 -6.71
C LEU A 7 0.74 3.07 -7.36
N GLU A 8 1.31 2.27 -8.27
CA GLU A 8 2.56 2.63 -8.95
C GLU A 8 2.40 3.95 -9.72
N LYS A 9 1.29 4.10 -10.44
CA LYS A 9 1.00 5.32 -11.18
C LYS A 9 0.83 6.51 -10.22
N TRP A 10 0.03 6.34 -9.17
CA TRP A 10 -0.20 7.39 -8.18
C TRP A 10 1.08 7.79 -7.45
N ILE A 11 1.95 6.85 -7.07
CA ILE A 11 3.26 7.11 -6.45
C ILE A 11 4.16 7.91 -7.41
N LYS A 12 4.10 7.64 -8.73
CA LYS A 12 4.84 8.41 -9.73
C LYS A 12 4.29 9.83 -9.89
N GLU A 13 2.97 10.01 -9.76
CA GLU A 13 2.29 11.32 -9.82
C GLU A 13 2.47 12.12 -8.52
N HIS A 14 2.55 11.44 -7.37
CA HIS A 14 2.60 12.00 -6.01
C HIS A 14 3.74 11.39 -5.17
N PRO A 15 5.02 11.54 -5.58
CA PRO A 15 6.14 10.89 -4.91
C PRO A 15 6.33 11.35 -3.46
N THR A 16 6.11 12.64 -3.19
CA THR A 16 6.24 13.21 -1.84
C THR A 16 5.19 12.63 -0.88
N GLU A 17 3.95 12.47 -1.35
CA GLU A 17 2.86 11.92 -0.54
C GLU A 17 3.02 10.41 -0.32
N ALA A 18 3.59 9.70 -1.31
CA ALA A 18 3.89 8.29 -1.17
C ALA A 18 4.92 7.98 -0.08
N GLU A 19 5.78 8.95 0.26
CA GLU A 19 6.77 8.87 1.34
C GLU A 19 6.24 9.41 2.67
N LEU A 20 5.02 9.98 2.70
CA LEU A 20 4.43 10.42 3.95
C LEU A 20 4.08 9.21 4.83
N PRO A 21 4.44 9.26 6.13
CA PRO A 21 4.05 8.24 7.08
C PRO A 21 2.54 8.34 7.35
N ALA A 22 1.81 7.29 7.01
CA ALA A 22 0.42 7.07 7.40
C ALA A 22 0.37 6.09 8.58
N MET A 23 -0.41 6.41 9.61
CA MET A 23 -0.59 5.53 10.75
C MET A 23 -1.83 4.66 10.53
N ASN A 24 -1.69 3.33 10.66
CA ASN A 24 -2.85 2.48 10.83
C ASN A 24 -3.46 2.80 12.20
N VAL A 25 -4.67 3.34 12.20
CA VAL A 25 -5.41 3.70 13.43
C VAL A 25 -5.79 2.48 14.28
N THR A 26 -5.88 1.30 13.68
CA THR A 26 -6.22 0.04 14.37
C THR A 26 -5.03 -0.47 15.19
N THR A 27 -3.82 -0.42 14.63
CA THR A 27 -2.62 -1.01 15.24
C THR A 27 -1.62 0.01 15.77
N GLY A 28 -1.81 1.30 15.46
CA GLY A 28 -0.91 2.39 15.80
C GLY A 28 0.42 2.36 15.04
N LYS A 29 0.59 1.44 14.08
CA LYS A 29 1.83 1.31 13.32
C LYS A 29 1.85 2.27 12.14
N THR A 30 3.03 2.79 11.87
CA THR A 30 3.25 3.74 10.78
C THR A 30 3.79 3.03 9.55
N TYR A 31 3.16 3.31 8.41
CA TYR A 31 3.48 2.77 7.10
C TYR A 31 3.51 3.89 6.07
N THR A 32 4.39 3.78 5.08
CA THR A 32 4.35 4.66 3.90
C THR A 32 3.66 3.93 2.77
N ILE A 33 2.97 4.67 1.89
CA ILE A 33 2.35 4.07 0.70
C ILE A 33 3.38 3.34 -0.15
N LYS A 34 4.59 3.91 -0.26
CA LYS A 34 5.74 3.27 -0.91
C LYS A 34 6.11 1.92 -0.28
N ALA A 35 6.21 1.85 1.05
CA ALA A 35 6.53 0.59 1.74
C ALA A 35 5.47 -0.50 1.50
N ILE A 36 4.19 -0.13 1.53
CA ILE A 36 3.11 -1.07 1.24
C ILE A 36 3.15 -1.50 -0.24
N PHE A 37 3.38 -0.57 -1.15
CA PHE A 37 3.53 -0.87 -2.58
C PHE A 37 4.68 -1.86 -2.84
N GLU A 38 5.85 -1.67 -2.23
CA GLU A 38 6.97 -2.60 -2.39
C GLU A 38 6.62 -4.02 -1.91
N LYS A 39 5.91 -4.14 -0.79
CA LYS A 39 5.45 -5.45 -0.29
C LYS A 39 4.39 -6.07 -1.19
N LEU A 40 3.45 -5.27 -1.71
CA LEU A 40 2.44 -5.74 -2.66
C LEU A 40 3.04 -6.16 -4.00
N LYS A 41 4.08 -5.45 -4.45
CA LYS A 41 4.84 -5.78 -5.65
C LYS A 41 5.62 -7.08 -5.45
N ALA A 42 6.29 -7.24 -4.31
CA ALA A 42 6.98 -8.47 -3.94
C ALA A 42 6.02 -9.67 -3.83
N GLU A 43 4.80 -9.48 -3.30
CA GLU A 43 3.74 -10.50 -3.32
C GLU A 43 3.34 -10.88 -4.76
N LYS A 44 3.17 -9.89 -5.64
CA LYS A 44 2.81 -10.12 -7.06
C LYS A 44 3.89 -10.87 -7.83
N GLU A 45 5.17 -10.55 -7.60
CA GLU A 45 6.31 -11.15 -8.29
C GLU A 45 6.75 -12.49 -7.69
N GLY A 46 6.65 -12.64 -6.36
CA GLY A 46 7.12 -13.80 -5.61
C GLY A 46 6.05 -14.81 -5.21
N GLY A 47 4.76 -14.48 -5.32
CA GLY A 47 3.61 -15.36 -5.03
C GLY A 47 3.44 -15.76 -3.56
N VAL A 48 4.37 -15.39 -2.67
CA VAL A 48 4.33 -15.69 -1.24
C VAL A 48 4.10 -14.38 -0.48
N ALA A 49 2.86 -14.16 -0.07
CA ALA A 49 2.48 -13.05 0.79
C ALA A 49 3.02 -13.30 2.21
N ALA A 50 4.04 -12.54 2.63
CA ALA A 50 4.38 -12.38 4.04
C ALA A 50 3.77 -11.08 4.61
N LEU A 51 2.58 -10.70 4.13
CA LEU A 51 1.81 -9.61 4.72
C LEU A 51 1.15 -10.14 6.00
N THR A 52 1.38 -9.45 7.10
CA THR A 52 0.65 -9.68 8.35
C THR A 52 -0.80 -9.19 8.24
N ASP A 53 -1.71 -9.65 9.11
CA ASP A 53 -3.12 -9.21 9.15
C ASP A 53 -3.27 -7.69 9.11
N ASP A 54 -2.39 -6.98 9.81
CA ASP A 54 -2.34 -5.52 9.84
C ASP A 54 -2.05 -4.91 8.45
N GLU A 55 -1.16 -5.53 7.68
CA GLU A 55 -0.80 -5.05 6.35
C GLU A 55 -1.85 -5.43 5.31
N LEU A 56 -2.57 -6.53 5.52
CA LEU A 56 -3.75 -6.87 4.73
C LEU A 56 -4.86 -5.83 4.94
N GLU A 57 -5.08 -5.38 6.17
CA GLU A 57 -6.02 -4.29 6.48
C GLU A 57 -5.60 -2.98 5.81
N VAL A 58 -4.33 -2.59 5.93
CA VAL A 58 -3.77 -1.41 5.28
C VAL A 58 -3.89 -1.49 3.75
N LYS A 59 -3.61 -2.66 3.15
CA LYS A 59 -3.81 -2.92 1.72
C LYS A 59 -5.27 -2.69 1.31
N GLU A 60 -6.22 -3.16 2.10
CA GLU A 60 -7.65 -2.99 1.81
C GLU A 60 -8.08 -1.51 1.93
N GLN A 61 -7.61 -0.81 2.96
CA GLN A 61 -7.80 0.64 3.15
C GLN A 61 -7.27 1.43 1.95
N ILE A 62 -6.02 1.18 1.55
CA ILE A 62 -5.42 1.82 0.37
C ILE A 62 -6.21 1.47 -0.89
N SER A 63 -6.68 0.23 -1.02
CA SER A 63 -7.50 -0.18 -2.17
C SER A 63 -8.86 0.50 -2.22
N LYS A 64 -9.45 0.86 -1.09
CA LYS A 64 -10.70 1.64 -1.03
C LYS A 64 -10.41 3.09 -1.37
N TRP A 65 -9.40 3.68 -0.73
CA TRP A 65 -8.99 5.06 -0.97
C TRP A 65 -8.61 5.33 -2.44
N ILE A 66 -7.76 4.50 -3.06
CA ILE A 66 -7.34 4.65 -4.46
C ILE A 66 -8.48 4.42 -5.47
N LYS A 67 -9.62 3.86 -5.04
CA LYS A 67 -10.83 3.74 -5.88
C LYS A 67 -11.72 4.97 -5.79
N GLU A 68 -11.59 5.74 -4.72
CA GLU A 68 -12.33 7.00 -4.50
C GLU A 68 -11.61 8.22 -5.08
N VAL A 69 -10.28 8.15 -5.20
CA VAL A 69 -9.42 9.12 -5.92
C VAL A 69 -9.50 8.90 -7.42
#